data_AF-A0A1F9P8N6-F1
#
_entry.id   AF-A0A1F9P8N6-F1
#
_cell.length_a   1.000
_cell.length_b   1.000
_cell.length_c   1.000
_cell.angle_alpha   90.00
_cell.angle_beta   90.00
_cell.angle_gamma   90.00
#
_symmetry.space_group_name_H-M   'P 1'
#
loop_
_entity.id
_entity.type
_entity.pdbx_description
1 polymer ?
#
loop_
_entity_poly.entity_id
_entity_poly.type
_entity_poly.pdbx_seq_one_letter_code
_entity_poly.pdbx_strand_id
1 'polypeptide(L)' 'MKCGFCGHEFDEEESKQGCGGCPGGCHSVHCPRCNYKNPLEPSLVKSIKKLFKRNDTHKGDAE' A
#
# COMPACT_ATOMS: atom_id res chain seq x y z
N MET A 1 -2.36 -0.31 3.63
CA MET A 1 -2.04 -1.73 3.30
C MET A 1 -1.94 -2.57 4.57
N LYS A 2 -1.97 -3.91 4.48
CA LYS A 2 -1.87 -4.82 5.65
C LYS A 2 -0.60 -5.67 5.56
N CYS A 3 0.15 -5.77 6.65
CA CYS A 3 1.35 -6.59 6.72
C CYS A 3 1.01 -8.08 6.62
N GLY A 4 1.62 -8.80 5.68
CA GLY A 4 1.43 -10.25 5.51
C GLY A 4 2.03 -11.12 6.63
N PHE A 5 2.86 -10.53 7.50
CA PHE A 5 3.47 -11.23 8.63
C PHE A 5 2.78 -10.92 9.97
N CYS A 6 2.78 -9.66 10.39
CA CYS A 6 2.24 -9.26 11.72
C CYS A 6 0.81 -8.73 11.69
N GLY A 7 0.18 -8.63 10.51
CA GLY A 7 -1.20 -8.16 10.35
C GLY A 7 -1.44 -6.67 10.59
N HIS A 8 -0.40 -5.88 10.91
CA HIS A 8 -0.53 -4.44 11.10
C HIS A 8 -1.00 -3.73 9.84
N GLU A 9 -1.99 -2.87 9.98
CA GLU A 9 -2.48 -1.96 8.94
C GLU A 9 -1.74 -0.63 9.04
N PHE A 10 -1.22 -0.15 7.91
CA PHE A 10 -0.43 1.08 7.78
C PHE A 10 -0.47 1.57 6.32
N ASP A 11 -0.28 2.86 6.10
CA ASP A 11 -0.14 3.44 4.76
C ASP A 11 1.26 3.19 4.18
N GLU A 12 1.36 3.09 2.85
CA GLU A 12 2.66 2.83 2.20
C GLU A 12 3.68 3.94 2.50
N GLU A 13 3.20 5.17 2.74
CA GLU A 13 3.99 6.34 3.12
C GLU A 13 4.63 6.21 4.52
N GLU A 14 4.02 5.40 5.40
CA GLU A 14 4.56 5.08 6.73
C GLU A 14 5.63 3.98 6.68
N SER A 15 5.93 3.43 5.50
CA SER A 15 6.97 2.43 5.33
C SER A 15 8.32 2.96 5.80
N LYS A 16 9.08 2.08 6.45
CA LYS A 16 10.49 2.37 6.73
C LYS A 16 11.27 2.42 5.41
N GLN A 17 12.29 3.29 5.37
CA GLN A 17 13.27 3.26 4.27
C GLN A 17 13.91 1.88 4.18
N GLY A 18 14.10 1.39 2.95
CA GLY A 18 14.79 0.12 2.72
C GLY A 18 16.21 0.13 3.27
N CYS A 19 16.78 -1.05 3.52
CA CYS A 19 18.10 -1.20 4.15
C CYS A 19 19.31 -0.68 3.34
N GLY A 20 19.10 -0.13 2.15
CA GLY A 20 20.16 0.37 1.27
C GLY A 20 21.00 -0.71 0.56
N GLY A 21 20.71 -1.99 0.77
CA GLY A 21 21.50 -3.10 0.20
C GLY A 21 21.17 -3.44 -1.27
N CYS A 22 20.08 -2.93 -1.83
CA CYS A 22 19.64 -3.29 -3.18
C CYS A 22 20.16 -2.27 -4.23
N PRO A 23 20.81 -2.74 -5.31
CA PRO A 23 21.14 -1.87 -6.44
C PRO A 23 19.84 -1.37 -7.09
N GLY A 24 19.70 -0.06 -7.31
CA GLY A 24 18.50 0.55 -7.88
C GLY A 24 17.37 0.88 -6.90
N GLY A 25 17.58 0.65 -5.59
CA GLY A 25 16.61 0.98 -4.55
C GLY A 25 15.79 -0.21 -4.06
N CYS A 26 14.98 0.01 -3.01
CA CYS A 26 14.17 -1.05 -2.43
C CYS A 26 12.85 -1.20 -3.21
N HIS A 27 12.65 -2.33 -3.85
CA HIS A 27 11.41 -2.67 -4.57
C HIS A 27 10.39 -3.36 -3.64
N SER A 28 10.29 -2.92 -2.39
CA SER A 28 9.44 -3.53 -1.37
C SER A 28 9.04 -2.54 -0.30
N VAL A 29 7.94 -2.83 0.39
CA VAL A 29 7.39 -2.00 1.47
C VAL A 29 7.72 -2.64 2.81
N HIS A 30 8.48 -1.95 3.65
CA HIS A 30 8.87 -2.47 4.96
C HIS A 30 7.87 -2.05 6.02
N CYS A 31 7.27 -3.04 6.69
CA CYS A 31 6.30 -2.80 7.75
C CYS A 31 6.91 -1.94 8.88
N PRO A 32 6.32 -0.80 9.26
CA PRO A 32 6.88 0.07 10.30
C PRO A 32 6.92 -0.60 11.68
N ARG A 33 6.00 -1.54 11.94
CA ARG A 33 5.93 -2.27 13.22
C ARG A 33 6.96 -3.38 13.35
N CYS A 34 7.10 -4.25 12.36
CA CYS A 34 7.90 -5.49 12.46
C CYS A 34 9.04 -5.62 11.45
N ASN A 35 9.22 -4.62 10.58
CA ASN A 35 10.23 -4.57 9.51
C ASN A 35 10.11 -5.63 8.40
N TYR A 36 9.05 -6.45 8.40
CA TYR A 36 8.79 -7.43 7.36
C TYR A 36 8.66 -6.78 5.97
N LYS A 37 9.26 -7.41 4.97
CA LYS A 37 9.33 -6.95 3.58
C LYS A 37 8.07 -7.39 2.83
N ASN A 38 7.07 -6.52 2.75
CA ASN A 38 5.88 -6.77 1.94
C ASN A 38 6.17 -6.50 0.45
N PRO A 39 5.55 -7.28 -0.46
CA PRO A 39 5.58 -6.99 -1.88
C PRO A 39 4.87 -5.66 -2.16
N LEU A 40 5.37 -4.90 -3.14
CA LEU A 40 4.70 -3.71 -3.64
C LEU A 40 3.38 -4.11 -4.31
N GLU A 41 2.31 -3.36 -4.05
CA GLU A 41 1.11 -3.51 -4.86
C GLU A 41 1.39 -3.04 -6.30
N PRO A 42 1.03 -3.82 -7.33
CA PRO A 42 1.22 -3.41 -8.71
C PRO A 42 0.38 -2.16 -9.04
N SER A 43 0.95 -1.25 -9.82
CA SER A 43 0.33 0.05 -10.15
C SER A 43 -1.07 -0.08 -10.75
N LEU A 44 -1.34 -1.14 -11.51
CA LEU A 44 -2.66 -1.41 -12.08
C LEU A 44 -3.71 -1.60 -11.00
N VAL A 45 -3.40 -2.34 -9.93
CA VAL A 45 -4.32 -2.57 -8.81
C VAL A 45 -4.59 -1.26 -8.06
N LYS A 46 -3.57 -0.42 -7.87
CA LYS A 46 -3.74 0.92 -7.27
C LYS A 46 -4.69 1.79 -8.10
N SER A 47 -4.53 1.81 -9.43
CA SER A 47 -5.38 2.57 -10.34
C SER A 47 -6.83 2.09 -10.33
N ILE A 48 -7.04 0.77 -10.34
CA ILE A 48 -8.37 0.16 -10.27
C ILE A 48 -9.06 0.53 -8.94
N LYS A 49 -8.36 0.39 -7.81
CA LYS A 49 -8.88 0.82 -6.49
C LYS A 49 -9.29 2.29 -6.47
N LYS A 50 -8.49 3.16 -7.09
CA LYS A 50 -8.78 4.61 -7.19
C LYS A 50 -10.02 4.89 -8.04
N LEU A 51 -10.25 4.12 -9.10
CA LEU A 51 -11.43 4.27 -9.95
C LEU A 51 -12.70 3.83 -9.20
N PHE A 52 -12.67 2.68 -8.54
CA PHE A 52 -13.82 2.20 -7.75
C PHE A 52 -14.17 3.12 -6.58
N LYS A 53 -13.16 3.68 -5.89
CA LYS A 53 -13.38 4.64 -4.79
C LYS A 53 -14.06 5.95 -5.23
N ARG A 54 -13.94 6.33 -6.52
CA ARG A 54 -14.61 7.53 -7.08
C ARG A 54 -16.09 7.29 -7.38
N ASN A 55 -16.49 6.05 -7.64
CA ASN A 55 -17.89 5.71 -7.94
C ASN A 55 -18.77 5.64 -6.67
N ASP A 56 -18.19 5.43 -5.50
CA ASP A 56 -18.93 5.47 -4.22
C ASP A 56 -19.45 6.89 -3.88
N THR A 57 -18.76 7.94 -4.34
CA THR A 57 -19.15 9.34 -4.07
C THR A 57 -20.31 9.83 -4.95
N HIS A 58 -20.73 9.07 -5.98
CA HIS A 58 -21.83 9.46 -6.88
C HIS A 58 -23.15 8.69 -6.63
N LYS A 59 -23.30 8.08 -5.44
CA LYS A 59 -24.52 7.37 -5.02
C LYS A 59 -25.02 7.92 -3.68
N GLY A 60 -25.31 9.23 -3.65
CA GLY A 60 -25.73 9.93 -2.44
C GLY A 60 -26.76 11.04 -2.60
N ASP A 61 -27.27 11.34 -3.80
CA ASP A 61 -28.26 12.41 -4.01
C ASP A 61 -29.40 11.95 -4.94
N ALA A 62 -30.21 11.00 -4.48
CA ALA A 62 -31.57 10.80 -4.97
C ALA A 62 -32.31 9.95 -3.94
N GLU A 63 -33.03 10.63 -3.04
CA GLU A 63 -34.38 10.33 -2.50
C GLU A 63 -34.63 11.14 -1.21
#